data_AF-A0AA35JCE4-F1
#
_entry.id   AF-A0AA35JCE4-F1
#
_cell.length_a   1.000
_cell.length_b   1.000
_cell.length_c   1.000
_cell.angle_alpha   90.00
_cell.angle_beta   90.00
_cell.angle_gamma   90.00
#
_symmetry.space_group_name_H-M   'P 1'
#
loop_
_entity.id
_entity.type
_entity.pdbx_description
1 polymer ?
#
loop_
_entity_poly.entity_id
_entity_poly.type
_entity_poly.pdbx_seq_one_letter_code
_entity_poly.pdbx_strand_id
1 'polypeptide(L)'
;MKLLAEVITHKPNVNMLTWGPIAYNMNQYVFDQGICPNKSFFYDGKSCYQVFRELAILPCGSGNSNKNSADAGQETGSNSATTNTDGNYSSSNFELQSYIAKALAVYKESVDKYWADEFPEATV
;
A
#
# COMPACT_ATOMS: atom_id res chain seq x y z
N MET A 1 7.58 -3.45 -2.97
CA MET A 1 7.33 -4.85 -2.55
C MET A 1 7.71 -5.14 -1.08
N LYS A 2 8.81 -4.58 -0.54
CA LYS A 2 9.26 -4.86 0.83
C LYS A 2 8.17 -4.71 1.92
N LEU A 3 7.37 -3.65 1.87
CA LEU A 3 6.23 -3.45 2.81
C LEU A 3 5.25 -4.63 2.81
N LEU A 4 4.86 -5.14 1.64
CA LEU A 4 3.94 -6.27 1.52
C LEU A 4 4.56 -7.56 2.08
N ALA A 5 5.86 -7.78 1.85
CA ALA A 5 6.58 -8.91 2.42
C ALA A 5 6.67 -8.85 3.96
N GLU A 6 6.89 -7.65 4.52
CA GLU A 6 6.87 -7.44 5.97
C GLU A 6 5.49 -7.72 6.57
N VAL A 7 4.41 -7.29 5.91
CA VAL A 7 3.02 -7.59 6.33
C VAL A 7 2.73 -9.08 6.31
N ILE A 8 3.13 -9.79 5.24
CA ILE A 8 2.97 -11.25 5.15
C ILE A 8 3.71 -11.96 6.29
N THR A 9 4.89 -11.44 6.67
CA THR A 9 5.75 -12.06 7.69
C THR A 9 5.25 -11.80 9.10
N HIS A 10 4.93 -10.55 9.43
CA HIS A 10 4.56 -10.14 10.79
C HIS A 10 3.08 -10.31 11.11
N LYS A 11 2.24 -10.52 10.08
CA LYS A 11 0.79 -10.75 10.21
C LYS A 11 0.11 -9.71 11.14
N PRO A 12 0.27 -8.41 10.87
CA PRO A 12 -0.31 -7.38 11.73
C PRO A 12 -1.85 -7.49 11.73
N ASN A 13 -2.48 -6.95 12.77
CA ASN A 13 -3.95 -6.92 12.90
C ASN A 13 -4.44 -5.48 13.11
N VAL A 14 -5.66 -5.30 13.64
CA VAL A 14 -6.25 -3.97 13.88
C VAL A 14 -5.52 -3.17 14.95
N ASN A 15 -4.71 -3.81 15.81
CA ASN A 15 -3.93 -3.12 16.82
C ASN A 15 -2.67 -2.50 16.19
N MET A 16 -2.55 -1.17 16.25
CA MET A 16 -1.45 -0.40 15.66
C MET A 16 -0.07 -0.75 16.25
N LEU A 17 -0.01 -1.34 17.44
CA LEU A 17 1.24 -1.84 18.02
C LEU A 17 1.84 -2.98 17.17
N THR A 18 1.00 -3.79 16.52
CA THR A 18 1.47 -4.86 15.62
C THR A 18 2.10 -4.32 14.33
N TRP A 19 1.82 -3.07 13.97
CA TRP A 19 2.41 -2.38 12.83
C TRP A 19 3.74 -1.69 13.16
N GLY A 20 4.06 -1.51 14.45
CA GLY A 20 5.29 -0.87 14.91
C GLY A 20 6.57 -1.55 14.38
N PRO A 21 6.74 -2.87 14.54
CA PRO A 21 7.91 -3.59 14.01
C PRO A 21 8.05 -3.47 12.49
N ILE A 22 6.93 -3.49 11.77
CA ILE A 22 6.91 -3.32 10.30
C ILE A 22 7.40 -1.91 9.93
N ALA A 23 6.90 -0.87 10.60
CA ALA A 23 7.35 0.50 10.39
C ALA A 23 8.85 0.66 10.65
N TYR A 24 9.35 0.06 11.74
CA TYR A 24 10.77 0.04 12.07
C TYR A 24 11.61 -0.62 10.97
N ASN A 25 11.23 -1.83 10.53
CA ASN A 25 11.95 -2.56 9.49
C ASN A 25 11.96 -1.80 8.16
N MET A 26 10.85 -1.16 7.81
CA MET A 26 10.75 -0.35 6.61
C MET A 26 11.60 0.93 6.70
N ASN A 27 11.63 1.59 7.85
CA ASN A 27 12.48 2.76 8.08
C ASN A 27 13.97 2.41 7.97
N GLN A 28 14.37 1.28 8.54
CA GLN A 28 15.74 0.76 8.42
C GLN A 28 16.07 0.45 6.96
N TYR A 29 15.17 -0.23 6.24
CA TYR A 29 15.35 -0.54 4.81
C TYR A 29 15.54 0.72 3.95
N VAL A 30 14.69 1.74 4.13
CA VAL A 30 14.77 2.99 3.35
C VAL A 30 16.07 3.76 3.65
N PHE A 31 16.53 3.73 4.90
CA PHE A 31 17.80 4.32 5.30
C PHE A 31 18.99 3.59 4.69
N ASP A 32 19.02 2.26 4.75
CA ASP A 32 20.11 1.43 4.21
C ASP A 32 20.23 1.54 2.68
N GLN A 33 19.11 1.77 2.00
CA GLN A 33 19.07 2.02 0.55
C GLN A 33 19.44 3.46 0.16
N GLY A 34 19.69 4.35 1.13
CA GLY A 34 19.99 5.76 0.88
C GLY A 34 18.81 6.58 0.32
N ILE A 35 17.59 6.02 0.34
CA ILE A 35 16.39 6.65 -0.21
C ILE A 35 15.93 7.82 0.67
N CYS A 36 16.06 7.67 2.00
CA CYS A 36 15.81 8.76 2.93
C CYS A 36 16.95 8.86 3.95
N PRO A 37 17.44 10.07 4.25
CA PRO A 37 18.55 10.27 5.18
C PRO A 37 18.15 10.05 6.65
N ASN A 38 16.84 10.01 6.94
CA ASN A 38 16.33 9.79 8.29
C ASN A 38 15.50 8.50 8.35
N LYS A 39 15.66 7.74 9.43
CA LYS A 39 14.91 6.51 9.78
C LYS A 39 13.46 6.78 10.19
N SER A 40 12.82 7.82 9.63
CA SER A 40 11.49 8.29 10.06
C SER A 40 10.48 8.34 8.90
N PHE A 41 10.75 7.67 7.78
CA PHE A 41 9.90 7.73 6.58
C PHE A 41 8.46 7.26 6.85
N PHE A 42 8.29 6.13 7.55
CA PHE A 42 7.00 5.63 8.00
C PHE A 42 6.60 6.17 9.37
N TYR A 43 7.50 6.85 10.11
CA TYR A 43 7.31 7.40 11.47
C TYR A 43 6.85 6.40 12.55
N ASP A 44 5.65 5.83 12.44
CA ASP A 44 5.04 4.90 13.38
C ASP A 44 4.19 3.80 12.69
N GLY A 45 3.59 2.91 13.49
CA GLY A 45 2.73 1.84 12.98
C GLY A 45 1.47 2.35 12.26
N LYS A 46 0.93 3.52 12.65
CA LYS A 46 -0.28 4.10 12.06
C LYS A 46 0.01 4.61 10.65
N SER A 47 1.07 5.37 10.48
CA SER A 47 1.54 5.85 9.18
C SER A 47 1.95 4.68 8.27
N CYS A 48 2.55 3.62 8.83
CA CYS A 48 2.80 2.39 8.09
C CYS A 48 1.52 1.69 7.60
N TYR A 49 0.50 1.60 8.45
CA TYR A 49 -0.80 1.06 8.05
C TYR A 49 -1.47 1.90 6.96
N GLN A 50 -1.39 3.23 7.02
CA GLN A 50 -1.98 4.12 5.99
C GLN A 50 -1.42 3.82 4.60
N VAL A 51 -0.09 3.70 4.47
CA VAL A 51 0.55 3.36 3.19
C VAL A 51 0.13 1.97 2.71
N PHE A 52 0.06 0.98 3.62
CA PHE A 52 -0.44 -0.34 3.26
C PHE A 52 -1.90 -0.29 2.78
N ARG A 53 -2.74 0.47 3.46
CA ARG A 53 -4.16 0.64 3.13
C ARG A 53 -4.33 1.28 1.75
N GLU A 54 -3.58 2.33 1.44
CA GLU A 54 -3.57 2.98 0.12
C GLU A 54 -3.10 2.02 -0.99
N LEU A 55 -2.06 1.24 -0.72
CA LEU A 55 -1.47 0.32 -1.68
C LEU A 55 -2.33 -0.92 -1.95
N ALA A 56 -2.93 -1.50 -0.91
CA ALA A 56 -3.52 -2.83 -0.95
C ALA A 56 -5.05 -2.83 -0.77
N ILE A 57 -5.60 -1.95 0.05
CA ILE A 57 -7.04 -1.96 0.38
C ILE A 57 -7.83 -1.00 -0.53
N LEU A 58 -7.22 0.12 -0.93
CA LEU A 58 -7.86 1.16 -1.75
C LEU A 58 -7.64 1.11 -3.28
N PRO A 59 -7.07 0.08 -3.94
CA PRO A 59 -6.90 0.15 -5.38
C PRO A 59 -8.21 -0.21 -6.10
N CYS A 60 -9.17 0.73 -6.16
CA CYS A 60 -10.07 1.00 -7.29
C CYS A 60 -11.13 2.07 -6.92
N GLY A 61 -10.91 3.32 -7.36
CA GLY A 61 -11.97 4.31 -7.52
C GLY A 61 -11.60 5.76 -7.21
N SER A 62 -11.15 6.50 -8.25
CA SER A 62 -11.14 7.98 -8.36
C SER A 62 -10.15 8.75 -7.46
N GLY A 63 -9.33 9.69 -7.91
CA GLY A 63 -9.20 10.36 -9.21
C GLY A 63 -8.03 11.35 -9.12
N ASN A 64 -7.54 11.78 -10.27
CA ASN A 64 -6.42 12.71 -10.48
C ASN A 64 -6.24 13.75 -9.37
N SER A 65 -5.10 13.73 -8.68
CA SER A 65 -4.59 14.90 -7.99
C SER A 65 -3.96 15.87 -9.00
N ASN A 66 -4.77 16.41 -9.92
CA ASN A 66 -4.38 17.61 -10.64
C ASN A 66 -4.50 18.79 -9.67
N LYS A 67 -3.42 19.07 -8.94
CA LYS A 67 -3.22 20.36 -8.29
C LYS A 67 -2.83 21.38 -9.36
N ASN A 68 -3.79 21.83 -10.18
CA ASN A 68 -3.63 23.06 -10.95
C ASN A 68 -4.67 24.07 -10.47
N SER A 69 -4.14 25.03 -9.72
CA SER A 69 -4.69 26.38 -9.57
C SER A 69 -4.74 27.07 -10.94
N ALA A 70 -5.72 27.95 -11.09
CA ALA A 70 -5.90 28.99 -12.12
C ALA A 70 -6.56 28.58 -13.47
N ASP A 71 -7.80 29.06 -13.63
CA ASP A 71 -8.24 30.06 -14.63
C ASP A 71 -8.07 29.79 -16.15
N ALA A 72 -9.09 30.26 -16.89
CA ALA A 72 -9.20 30.45 -18.34
C ALA A 72 -9.50 29.24 -19.27
N GLY A 73 -10.77 29.15 -19.70
CA GLY A 73 -11.18 29.32 -21.11
C GLY A 73 -10.69 28.40 -22.24
N GLN A 74 -11.69 27.85 -22.95
CA GLN A 74 -11.77 27.50 -24.38
C GLN A 74 -11.32 26.12 -24.91
N GLU A 75 -12.15 25.71 -25.87
CA GLU A 75 -12.21 24.52 -26.70
C GLU A 75 -10.96 24.35 -27.60
N THR A 76 -10.69 23.13 -28.07
CA THR A 76 -10.60 22.70 -29.49
C THR A 76 -9.91 21.33 -29.54
N GLY A 77 -10.45 20.39 -30.33
CA GLY A 77 -9.90 19.05 -30.49
C GLY A 77 -8.64 18.98 -31.36
N SER A 78 -7.95 17.84 -31.32
CA SER A 78 -7.22 17.25 -32.45
C SER A 78 -6.69 15.85 -32.11
N ASN A 79 -6.79 14.97 -33.10
CA ASN A 79 -6.31 13.59 -33.13
C ASN A 79 -4.77 13.57 -33.31
N SER A 80 -4.08 12.54 -32.81
CA SER A 80 -3.28 11.61 -33.63
C SER A 80 -2.26 10.78 -32.84
N ALA A 81 -2.14 9.53 -33.29
CA ALA A 81 -0.93 8.70 -33.37
C ALA A 81 -0.19 8.27 -32.08
N THR A 82 -0.45 7.02 -31.73
CA THR A 82 0.53 5.90 -31.70
C THR A 82 1.91 6.17 -31.11
N THR A 83 2.19 5.50 -29.99
CA THR A 83 3.36 4.61 -29.91
C THR A 83 2.95 3.32 -29.20
N ASN A 84 3.02 2.19 -29.92
CA ASN A 84 3.09 0.88 -29.29
C ASN A 84 4.43 0.81 -28.57
N THR A 85 4.42 0.50 -27.28
CA THR A 85 5.63 0.18 -26.50
C THR A 85 5.36 -1.05 -25.66
N ASP A 86 5.62 -2.21 -26.27
CA ASP A 86 6.50 -3.26 -25.76
C ASP A 86 6.35 -3.72 -24.29
N GLY A 87 5.51 -4.75 -24.10
CA GLY A 87 5.98 -6.10 -23.78
C GLY A 87 6.64 -6.44 -22.43
N ASN A 88 6.97 -5.49 -21.54
CA ASN A 88 7.69 -5.79 -20.28
C ASN A 88 6.99 -5.31 -18.98
N TYR A 89 5.86 -4.60 -19.07
CA TYR A 89 5.15 -4.05 -17.92
C TYR A 89 4.19 -5.03 -17.21
N SER A 90 3.85 -6.16 -17.84
CA SER A 90 2.85 -7.11 -17.30
C SER A 90 3.35 -7.96 -16.14
N SER A 91 4.62 -8.38 -16.13
CA SER A 91 5.11 -9.36 -15.16
C SER A 91 5.31 -8.75 -13.76
N SER A 92 5.94 -7.57 -13.68
CA SER A 92 6.12 -6.84 -12.41
C SER A 92 4.78 -6.39 -11.80
N ASN A 93 3.78 -6.09 -12.62
CA ASN A 93 2.43 -5.81 -12.13
C ASN A 93 1.79 -7.08 -11.57
N PHE A 94 1.91 -8.22 -12.26
CA PHE A 94 1.40 -9.50 -11.78
C PHE A 94 2.06 -9.94 -10.45
N GLU A 95 3.37 -9.80 -10.32
CA GLU A 95 4.09 -10.09 -9.07
C GLU A 95 3.62 -9.16 -7.94
N LEU A 96 3.55 -7.85 -8.19
CA LEU A 96 3.06 -6.89 -7.21
C LEU A 96 1.62 -7.22 -6.77
N GLN A 97 0.73 -7.52 -7.71
CA GLN A 97 -0.65 -7.93 -7.43
C GLN A 97 -0.71 -9.24 -6.63
N SER A 98 0.17 -10.21 -6.92
CA SER A 98 0.28 -11.44 -6.14
C SER A 98 0.67 -11.16 -4.69
N TYR A 99 1.65 -10.26 -4.46
CA TYR A 99 2.04 -9.84 -3.12
C TYR A 99 0.94 -9.05 -2.41
N ILE A 100 0.21 -8.17 -3.12
CA ILE A 100 -0.93 -7.44 -2.57
C ILE A 100 -2.00 -8.43 -2.10
N ALA A 101 -2.41 -9.37 -2.96
CA ALA A 101 -3.42 -10.37 -2.65
C ALA A 101 -3.01 -11.22 -1.44
N LYS A 102 -1.76 -11.69 -1.39
CA LYS A 102 -1.23 -12.46 -0.24
C LYS A 102 -1.22 -11.64 1.05
N ALA A 103 -0.71 -10.40 0.99
CA ALA A 103 -0.65 -9.54 2.17
C ALA A 103 -2.05 -9.19 2.70
N LEU A 104 -3.02 -8.95 1.82
CA LEU A 104 -4.42 -8.74 2.21
C LEU A 104 -5.04 -9.97 2.84
N ALA A 105 -4.82 -11.16 2.27
CA ALA A 105 -5.36 -12.40 2.82
C ALA A 105 -4.84 -12.65 4.23
N VAL A 106 -3.52 -12.51 4.42
CA VAL A 106 -2.87 -12.67 5.73
C VAL A 106 -3.36 -11.61 6.73
N TYR A 107 -3.51 -10.36 6.29
CA TYR A 107 -4.02 -9.29 7.15
C TYR A 107 -5.46 -9.58 7.60
N LYS A 108 -6.35 -9.97 6.67
CA LYS A 108 -7.74 -10.33 6.99
C LYS A 108 -7.81 -11.47 7.99
N GLU A 109 -7.07 -12.55 7.75
CA GLU A 109 -7.01 -13.71 8.67
C GLU A 109 -6.55 -13.28 10.08
N SER A 110 -5.53 -12.42 10.17
CA SER A 110 -5.03 -11.91 11.45
C SER A 110 -6.04 -11.01 12.17
N VAL A 111 -6.79 -10.20 11.42
CA VAL A 111 -7.87 -9.35 11.95
C VAL A 111 -9.05 -10.20 12.44
N ASP A 112 -9.48 -11.18 11.65
CA ASP A 112 -10.59 -12.07 12.02
C ASP A 112 -10.24 -12.86 13.29
N LYS A 113 -9.01 -13.36 13.37
CA LYS A 113 -8.49 -14.01 14.57
C LYS A 113 -8.49 -13.06 15.77
N TYR A 114 -8.02 -11.83 15.62
CA TYR A 114 -8.03 -10.84 16.69
C TYR A 114 -9.44 -10.62 17.25
N TRP A 115 -10.45 -10.46 16.38
CA TRP A 115 -11.82 -10.25 16.84
C TRP A 115 -12.43 -11.50 17.49
N ALA A 116 -12.10 -12.69 17.00
CA ALA A 116 -12.54 -13.94 17.64
C ALA A 116 -11.93 -14.13 19.04
N ASP A 117 -10.66 -13.75 19.22
CA ASP A 117 -9.96 -13.83 20.50
C ASP A 117 -10.47 -12.76 21.49
N GLU A 118 -10.74 -11.53 21.04
CA GLU A 118 -11.21 -10.42 21.89
C GLU A 118 -12.72 -10.49 22.20
N PHE A 119 -13.53 -11.03 21.28
CA PHE A 119 -15.00 -11.10 21.42
C PHE A 119 -15.51 -12.50 21.03
N PRO A 120 -15.19 -13.54 21.81
CA PRO A 120 -15.61 -14.90 21.51
C PRO A 120 -17.14 -15.04 21.46
N GLU A 121 -17.87 -14.26 22.25
CA GLU A 121 -19.34 -14.27 22.32
C GLU A 121 -20.03 -13.77 21.05
N ALA A 122 -19.34 -12.96 20.23
CA ALA A 122 -19.87 -12.42 18.97
C ALA A 122 -19.72 -13.40 17.78
N THR A 123 -19.12 -14.58 18.01
CA THR A 123 -18.82 -15.58 16.96
C THR A 123 -19.75 -16.80 16.97
N VAL A 124 -20.85 -16.75 17.74
CA VAL A 124 -21.86 -17.81 17.89
C VAL A 124 -22.93 -17.76 16.79
#